data_AF-T1GUD2-F1
#
_entry.id   AF-T1GUD2-F1
#
_cell.length_a   1.000
_cell.length_b   1.000
_cell.length_c   1.000
_cell.angle_alpha   90.00
_cell.angle_beta   90.00
_cell.angle_gamma   90.00
#
_symmetry.space_group_name_H-M   'P 1'
#
loop_
_entity.id
_entity.type
_entity.pdbx_description
1 polymer ?
#
loop_
_entity_poly.entity_id
_entity_poly.type
_entity_poly.pdbx_seq_one_letter_code
_entity_poly.pdbx_strand_id
1 'polypeptide(L)'
;MGEKWQGGDMNSLGGGYKVNLLKKAIAELDEDQSKHSIILFTDSYDVIFTTPLDDILRKFKSFNSNIVFGAEKYLWPKQSLEKLYPTVSLNAAKYLNSGLYIE
;
A
#
# COMPACT_ATOMS: atom_id res chain seq x y z
N MET A 1 -15.32 -5.29 -10.26
CA MET A 1 -16.41 -5.08 -9.27
C MET A 1 -17.51 -6.09 -9.51
N GLY A 2 -18.26 -6.49 -8.48
CA GLY A 2 -19.34 -7.49 -8.61
C GLY A 2 -18.94 -8.93 -8.30
N GLU A 3 -17.66 -9.18 -7.98
CA GLU A 3 -17.22 -10.47 -7.46
C GLU A 3 -17.50 -10.56 -5.95
N LYS A 4 -17.83 -11.76 -5.48
CA LYS A 4 -18.01 -12.03 -4.05
C LYS A 4 -16.66 -11.92 -3.34
N TRP A 5 -16.63 -11.15 -2.25
CA TRP A 5 -15.44 -11.01 -1.41
C TRP A 5 -14.98 -12.36 -0.80
N GLN A 6 -13.69 -12.67 -0.91
CA GLN A 6 -13.07 -13.91 -0.41
C GLN A 6 -11.91 -13.65 0.58
N GLY A 7 -11.75 -12.42 1.07
CA GLY A 7 -10.62 -12.04 1.93
C GLY A 7 -10.87 -12.06 3.44
N GLY A 8 -11.91 -12.76 3.91
CA GLY A 8 -12.28 -12.82 5.33
C GLY A 8 -13.25 -11.71 5.76
N ASP A 9 -13.28 -11.35 7.04
CA ASP A 9 -14.18 -10.31 7.58
C ASP A 9 -13.50 -8.96 7.82
N MET A 10 -12.19 -8.87 7.55
CA MET A 10 -11.34 -7.70 7.81
C MET A 10 -11.26 -7.25 9.29
N ASN A 11 -11.85 -8.00 10.24
CA ASN A 11 -11.71 -7.74 11.69
C ASN A 11 -10.47 -8.40 12.29
N SER A 12 -9.80 -9.27 11.53
CA SER A 12 -8.61 -10.00 11.94
C SER A 12 -7.63 -10.14 10.75
N LEU A 13 -6.70 -11.10 10.81
CA LEU A 13 -5.86 -11.44 9.66
C LEU A 13 -6.72 -11.73 8.43
N GLY A 14 -6.43 -11.05 7.32
CA GLY A 14 -7.25 -11.17 6.12
C GLY A 14 -6.80 -10.20 5.03
N GLY A 15 -7.68 -9.96 4.07
CA GLY A 15 -7.48 -8.95 3.02
C GLY A 15 -6.54 -9.35 1.89
N GLY A 16 -5.86 -10.51 1.97
CA GLY A 16 -4.95 -11.00 0.92
C GLY A 16 -5.61 -11.18 -0.45
N TYR A 17 -6.93 -11.31 -0.50
CA TYR A 17 -7.68 -11.31 -1.75
C TYR A 17 -7.43 -10.05 -2.59
N LYS A 18 -7.24 -8.88 -1.95
CA LYS A 18 -6.89 -7.62 -2.64
C LYS A 18 -5.57 -7.74 -3.41
N VAL A 19 -4.57 -8.40 -2.84
CA VAL A 19 -3.26 -8.61 -3.48
C VAL A 19 -3.39 -9.48 -4.74
N ASN A 20 -4.24 -10.52 -4.69
CA ASN A 20 -4.50 -11.35 -5.86
C ASN A 20 -5.25 -10.59 -6.97
N LEU A 21 -6.21 -9.74 -6.59
CA LEU A 21 -6.92 -8.88 -7.55
C LEU A 21 -5.97 -7.88 -8.19
N LEU A 22 -5.11 -7.25 -7.40
CA LEU A 22 -4.10 -6.31 -7.88
C LEU A 22 -3.10 -6.99 -8.82
N LYS A 23 -2.60 -8.18 -8.46
CA LYS A 23 -1.71 -8.97 -9.33
C LYS A 23 -2.35 -9.27 -10.69
N LYS A 24 -3.65 -9.59 -10.71
CA LYS A 24 -4.39 -9.80 -11.97
C LYS A 24 -4.50 -8.51 -12.78
N ALA A 25 -4.88 -7.40 -12.14
CA ALA A 25 -5.00 -6.10 -12.81
C ALA A 25 -3.67 -5.64 -13.42
N ILE A 26 -2.55 -5.83 -12.72
CA ILE A 26 -1.21 -5.50 -13.24
C ILE A 26 -0.84 -6.40 -14.41
N ALA A 27 -1.20 -7.70 -14.38
CA ALA A 27 -0.92 -8.63 -15.47
C ALA A 27 -1.74 -8.34 -16.75
N GLU A 28 -2.81 -7.55 -16.65
CA GLU A 28 -3.62 -7.10 -17.79
C GLU A 28 -3.03 -5.85 -18.47
N LEU A 29 -2.09 -5.15 -17.82
CA LEU A 29 -1.34 -4.06 -18.45
C LEU A 29 -0.39 -4.63 -19.52
N ASP A 30 -0.30 -3.97 -20.67
CA ASP A 30 0.69 -4.33 -21.68
C ASP A 30 2.13 -4.02 -21.21
N GLU A 31 3.12 -4.56 -21.92
CA GLU A 31 4.53 -4.38 -21.52
C GLU A 31 5.00 -2.93 -21.47
N ASP A 32 4.40 -2.04 -22.28
CA ASP A 32 4.81 -0.64 -22.35
C ASP A 32 4.18 0.16 -21.20
N GLN A 33 2.89 -0.07 -20.96
CA GLN A 33 2.14 0.48 -19.82
C GLN A 33 2.76 0.05 -18.50
N SER A 34 3.11 -1.23 -18.33
CA SER A 34 3.70 -1.71 -17.08
C SER A 34 5.09 -1.14 -16.78
N LYS A 35 5.89 -0.80 -17.80
CA LYS A 35 7.24 -0.22 -17.63
C LYS A 35 7.23 1.27 -17.31
N HIS A 36 6.18 1.98 -17.71
CA HIS A 36 6.11 3.45 -17.62
C HIS A 36 5.04 3.98 -16.65
N SER A 37 4.30 3.09 -15.99
CA SER A 37 3.26 3.46 -15.04
C SER A 37 3.80 3.58 -13.62
N ILE A 38 3.27 4.57 -12.91
CA ILE A 38 3.28 4.61 -11.44
C ILE A 38 1.94 4.04 -10.97
N ILE A 39 1.99 3.04 -10.10
CA ILE A 39 0.83 2.34 -9.56
C ILE A 39 0.60 2.81 -8.13
N LEU A 40 -0.56 3.41 -7.88
CA LEU A 40 -1.05 3.74 -6.54
C LEU A 40 -2.11 2.72 -6.13
N PHE A 41 -1.81 1.92 -5.11
CA PHE A 41 -2.77 1.06 -4.45
C PHE A 41 -3.27 1.73 -3.16
N THR A 42 -4.58 1.76 -2.97
CA THR A 42 -5.21 2.17 -1.71
C THR A 42 -6.40 1.28 -1.38
N ASP A 43 -6.73 1.19 -0.10
CA ASP A 43 -8.08 0.82 0.32
C ASP A 43 -9.08 1.88 -0.16
N SER A 44 -10.37 1.53 -0.18
CA SER A 44 -11.41 2.37 -0.79
C SER A 44 -12.62 2.63 0.11
N TYR A 45 -12.82 1.83 1.16
CA TYR A 45 -13.99 1.98 2.03
C TYR A 45 -13.79 3.04 3.11
N ASP A 46 -12.54 3.27 3.52
CA ASP A 46 -12.13 4.15 4.62
C ASP A 46 -11.06 5.16 4.20
N VAL A 47 -10.93 5.41 2.89
CA VAL A 47 -9.95 6.33 2.31
C VAL A 47 -10.65 7.44 1.53
N ILE A 48 -10.18 8.67 1.72
CA ILE A 48 -10.52 9.82 0.90
C ILE A 48 -9.23 10.51 0.42
N PHE A 49 -9.24 10.99 -0.82
CA PHE A 49 -8.16 11.83 -1.33
C PHE A 49 -8.38 13.28 -0.91
N THR A 50 -7.39 13.88 -0.24
CA THR A 50 -7.45 15.27 0.24
C THR A 50 -6.63 16.24 -0.61
N THR A 51 -5.93 15.73 -1.64
CA THR A 51 -5.02 16.51 -2.48
C THR A 51 -5.06 15.98 -3.93
N PRO A 52 -4.76 16.83 -4.93
CA PRO A 52 -4.65 16.39 -6.32
C PRO A 52 -3.54 15.36 -6.56
N LEU A 53 -3.70 14.55 -7.60
CA LEU A 53 -2.75 13.50 -7.97
C LEU A 53 -1.34 14.05 -8.24
N ASP A 54 -1.21 15.22 -8.86
CA ASP A 54 0.10 15.84 -9.15
C ASP A 54 0.92 16.12 -7.89
N ASP A 55 0.25 16.47 -6.79
CA ASP A 55 0.92 16.69 -5.50
C ASP A 55 1.38 15.37 -4.87
N ILE A 56 0.59 14.31 -5.02
CA ILE A 56 0.94 12.96 -4.60
C ILE A 56 2.16 12.48 -5.38
N LEU A 57 2.16 12.61 -6.71
CA LEU A 57 3.25 12.20 -7.58
C LEU A 57 4.53 13.00 -7.30
N ARG A 58 4.42 14.31 -7.08
CA ARG A 58 5.56 15.14 -6.69
C ARG A 58 6.15 14.70 -5.36
N LYS A 59 5.30 14.38 -4.37
CA LYS A 59 5.75 13.89 -3.07
C LYS A 59 6.38 12.51 -3.18
N PHE A 60 5.81 11.58 -3.93
CA PHE A 60 6.38 10.27 -4.20
C PHE A 60 7.79 10.36 -4.78
N LYS A 61 7.96 11.12 -5.88
CA LYS A 61 9.27 11.34 -6.51
C LYS A 61 10.30 11.94 -5.55
N SER A 62 9.88 12.76 -4.59
CA SER A 62 10.78 13.34 -3.58
C SER A 62 11.35 12.32 -2.58
N PHE A 63 10.71 11.16 -2.40
CA PHE A 63 11.24 10.08 -1.57
C PHE A 63 12.40 9.33 -2.22
N ASN A 64 12.64 9.53 -3.52
CA ASN A 64 13.69 8.85 -4.28
C ASN A 64 13.75 7.34 -4.00
N SER A 65 12.57 6.70 -4.01
CA SER A 65 12.36 5.31 -3.67
C SER A 65 11.52 4.65 -4.76
N ASN A 66 11.80 3.39 -5.07
CA ASN A 66 11.04 2.65 -6.09
C ASN A 66 9.63 2.28 -5.60
N ILE A 67 9.44 2.16 -4.29
CA ILE A 67 8.14 1.88 -3.68
C ILE A 67 8.07 2.57 -2.32
N VAL A 68 6.91 3.15 -2.00
CA VAL A 68 6.63 3.79 -0.72
C VAL A 68 5.34 3.23 -0.16
N PHE A 69 5.42 2.65 1.05
CA PHE A 69 4.26 2.16 1.79
C PHE A 69 3.73 3.21 2.76
N GLY A 70 2.44 3.13 3.08
CA GLY A 70 1.87 3.76 4.26
C GLY A 70 2.60 3.28 5.52
N ALA A 71 2.74 4.18 6.48
CA ALA A 71 3.37 3.87 7.76
C ALA A 71 2.41 4.14 8.92
N GLU A 72 2.45 3.28 9.93
CA GLU A 72 1.67 3.41 11.16
C GLU A 72 2.54 3.21 12.42
N LYS A 73 1.94 3.50 13.58
CA LYS A 73 2.62 3.40 14.89
C LYS A 73 2.58 2.00 15.50
N TYR A 74 1.66 1.15 15.07
CA TYR A 74 1.44 -0.16 15.65
C TYR A 74 2.09 -1.23 14.77
N LEU A 75 2.95 -2.06 15.36
CA LEU A 75 3.44 -3.24 14.68
C LEU A 75 2.33 -4.28 14.69
N TRP A 76 1.77 -4.60 13.53
CA TRP A 76 0.75 -5.62 13.40
C TRP A 76 1.02 -6.46 12.15
N PRO A 77 0.72 -7.77 12.14
CA PRO A 77 0.20 -8.58 13.25
C PRO A 77 1.31 -9.19 14.12
N LYS A 78 2.54 -9.26 13.62
CA LYS A 78 3.60 -10.09 14.20
C LYS A 78 4.66 -9.26 14.92
N GLN A 79 4.53 -9.17 16.25
CA GLN A 79 5.45 -8.39 17.11
C GLN A 79 6.91 -8.83 17.02
N SER A 80 7.17 -10.11 16.71
CA SER A 80 8.54 -10.62 16.60
C SER A 80 9.36 -9.99 15.47
N LEU A 81 8.74 -9.24 14.56
CA LEU A 81 9.40 -8.55 13.46
C LEU A 81 9.99 -7.18 13.86
N GLU A 82 9.75 -6.71 15.08
CA GLU A 82 10.14 -5.36 15.53
C GLU A 82 11.62 -5.05 15.27
N LYS A 83 12.50 -6.02 15.52
CA LYS A 83 13.95 -5.87 15.37
C LYS A 83 14.41 -5.77 13.91
N LEU A 84 13.55 -6.13 12.94
CA LEU A 84 13.84 -6.01 11.51
C LEU A 84 13.52 -4.62 10.96
N TYR A 85 12.71 -3.84 11.68
CA TYR A 85 12.40 -2.47 11.28
C TYR A 85 13.53 -1.53 11.71
N PRO A 86 13.89 -0.54 10.87
CA PRO A 86 14.91 0.43 11.19
C PRO A 86 14.52 1.29 12.40
N THR A 87 15.51 1.82 13.09
CA THR A 87 15.27 2.85 14.12
C THR A 87 14.86 4.15 13.43
N VAL A 88 13.77 4.74 13.88
CA VAL A 88 13.25 6.03 13.41
C VAL A 88 13.17 7.02 14.58
N SER A 89 12.89 8.28 14.30
CA SER A 89 12.67 9.28 15.36
C SER A 89 11.48 8.90 16.25
N LEU A 90 11.49 9.33 17.51
CA LEU A 90 10.52 8.91 18.54
C LEU A 90 9.05 9.10 18.14
N ASN A 91 8.75 10.10 17.32
CA ASN A 91 7.39 10.44 16.90
C ASN A 91 7.02 9.93 15.49
N ALA A 92 7.95 9.27 14.79
CA ALA A 92 7.69 8.76 13.46
C ALA A 92 6.82 7.51 13.50
N ALA A 93 5.96 7.35 12.49
CA ALA A 93 5.35 6.07 12.19
C ALA A 93 6.45 5.14 11.67
N LYS A 94 6.61 3.99 12.33
CA LYS A 94 7.74 3.07 12.12
C LYS A 94 7.37 1.86 11.27
N TYR A 95 6.14 1.39 11.38
CA TYR A 95 5.74 0.07 10.87
C TYR A 95 4.92 0.21 9.60
N LEU A 96 5.00 -0.80 8.73
CA LEU A 96 4.29 -0.81 7.45
C LEU A 96 2.78 -0.96 7.67
N ASN A 97 2.00 -0.16 6.94
CA ASN A 97 0.57 -0.34 6.75
C ASN A 97 0.29 -0.67 5.27
N SER A 98 -0.44 -1.75 5.00
CA SER A 98 -0.69 -2.23 3.63
C SER A 98 -1.91 -1.62 2.96
N GLY A 99 -2.66 -0.75 3.65
CA GLY A 99 -3.82 -0.05 3.11
C GLY A 99 -3.47 1.01 2.07
N LEU A 100 -2.18 1.35 1.92
CA LEU A 100 -1.69 2.24 0.88
C LEU A 100 -0.24 1.91 0.50
N TYR A 101 0.05 1.87 -0.79
CA TYR A 101 1.42 1.97 -1.30
C TYR A 101 1.43 2.56 -2.71
N ILE A 102 2.59 3.11 -3.11
CA ILE A 102 2.82 3.65 -4.45
C ILE A 102 4.18 3.17 -4.97
N GLU A 103 4.22 2.69 -6.22
CA GLU A 103 5.42 2.19 -6.92
C GLU A 103 5.51 2.71 -8.36
#